data_AF-A0A7J3QAP8-F1
#
_entry.id   AF-A0A7J3QAP8-F1
#
_cell.length_a   1.000
_cell.length_b   1.000
_cell.length_c   1.000
_cell.angle_alpha   90.00
_cell.angle_beta   90.00
_cell.angle_gamma   90.00
#
_symmetry.space_group_name_H-M   'P 1'
#
loop_
_entity.id
_entity.type
_entity.pdbx_description
1 polymer ?
#
loop_
_entity_poly.entity_id
_entity_poly.type
_entity_poly.pdbx_seq_one_letter_code
_entity_poly.pdbx_strand_id
1 'polypeptide(L)' 'MTKAGKVRNATPKIPAKPRRNLPPRQRNRREYWIRKRKESGLPVPTVVPPSSVPRKAAASSS' A
#
# COMPACT_ATOMS: atom_id res chain seq x y z
N MET A 1 -6.77 -43.16 11.77
CA MET A 1 -7.67 -41.99 11.69
C MET A 1 -7.16 -40.80 12.52
N THR A 2 -5.86 -40.44 12.50
CA THR A 2 -5.30 -39.37 13.38
C THR A 2 -4.76 -38.16 12.62
N LYS A 3 -4.87 -38.15 11.28
CA LYS A 3 -4.34 -37.08 10.43
C LYS A 3 -5.27 -35.87 10.27
N ALA A 4 -6.52 -35.98 10.73
CA ALA A 4 -7.48 -34.91 10.62
C ALA A 4 -6.99 -33.69 11.44
N GLY A 5 -6.91 -32.53 10.78
CA GLY A 5 -6.54 -31.27 11.45
C GLY A 5 -5.05 -31.05 11.71
N LYS A 6 -4.15 -32.03 11.48
CA LYS A 6 -2.70 -31.91 11.74
C LYS A 6 -2.11 -30.61 11.18
N VAL A 7 -2.43 -30.30 9.91
CA VAL A 7 -1.90 -29.11 9.22
C VAL A 7 -2.53 -27.82 9.73
N ARG A 8 -3.84 -27.83 10.04
CA ARG A 8 -4.53 -26.65 10.57
C ARG A 8 -4.02 -26.26 11.96
N ASN A 9 -3.74 -27.26 12.80
CA ASN A 9 -3.25 -27.05 14.17
C ASN A 9 -1.75 -26.69 14.20
N ALA A 10 -0.97 -27.16 13.23
CA ALA A 10 0.45 -26.81 13.10
C ALA A 10 0.70 -25.40 12.55
N THR A 11 -0.32 -24.77 11.93
CA THR A 11 -0.16 -23.44 11.31
C THR A 11 -0.38 -22.34 12.37
N PRO A 12 0.61 -21.48 12.67
CA PRO A 12 0.43 -20.41 13.65
C PRO A 12 -0.65 -19.43 13.18
N LYS A 13 -1.57 -19.06 14.07
CA LYS A 13 -2.65 -18.13 13.75
C LYS A 13 -2.13 -16.70 13.73
N ILE A 14 -1.87 -16.17 12.54
CA ILE A 14 -1.44 -14.77 12.35
C ILE A 14 -2.69 -13.86 12.39
N PRO A 15 -2.67 -12.76 13.17
CA PRO A 15 -3.77 -11.80 13.20
C PRO A 15 -3.89 -11.04 11.88
N ALA A 16 -5.10 -10.65 11.52
CA ALA A 16 -5.33 -9.87 10.30
C ALA A 16 -4.72 -8.46 10.42
N LYS A 17 -4.10 -7.99 9.34
CA LYS A 17 -3.66 -6.58 9.25
C LYS A 17 -4.89 -5.67 9.25
N PRO A 18 -4.88 -4.55 10.00
CA PRO A 18 -5.98 -3.59 9.97
C PRO A 18 -6.15 -3.03 8.55
N ARG A 19 -7.39 -3.06 8.04
CA ARG A 19 -7.71 -2.55 6.69
C ARG A 19 -8.55 -1.28 6.84
N ARG A 20 -8.06 -0.16 6.33
CA ARG A 20 -8.84 1.09 6.18
C ARG A 20 -9.20 1.28 4.70
N ASN A 21 -10.11 0.47 4.20
CA ASN A 21 -10.60 0.64 2.84
C ASN A 21 -11.58 1.81 2.80
N LEU A 22 -11.42 2.69 1.83
CA LEU A 22 -12.38 3.74 1.55
C LEU A 22 -13.68 3.12 0.99
N PRO A 23 -14.86 3.71 1.26
CA PRO A 23 -16.10 3.29 0.62
C PRO A 23 -16.01 3.48 -0.91
N PRO A 24 -16.77 2.71 -1.71
CA PRO A 24 -16.58 2.63 -3.16
C PRO A 24 -16.55 3.98 -3.88
N ARG A 25 -17.45 4.90 -3.52
CA ARG A 25 -17.50 6.25 -4.13
C ARG A 25 -16.20 7.03 -3.90
N GLN A 26 -15.66 7.00 -2.69
CA GLN A 26 -14.42 7.70 -2.35
C GLN A 26 -13.21 7.04 -2.99
N ARG A 27 -13.19 5.70 -3.04
CA ARG A 27 -12.14 4.92 -3.72
C ARG A 27 -12.08 5.25 -5.21
N ASN A 28 -13.22 5.17 -5.90
CA ASN A 28 -13.29 5.40 -7.35
C ASN A 28 -12.88 6.83 -7.72
N ARG A 29 -13.28 7.83 -6.93
CA ARG A 29 -12.86 9.22 -7.13
C ARG A 29 -11.34 9.38 -7.01
N ARG A 30 -10.74 8.75 -5.99
CA ARG A 30 -9.29 8.79 -5.77
C ARG A 30 -8.54 8.10 -6.91
N GLU A 31 -8.97 6.91 -7.33
CA GLU A 31 -8.35 6.16 -8.43
C GLU A 31 -8.46 6.90 -9.77
N TYR A 32 -9.62 7.52 -10.06
CA TYR A 32 -9.81 8.35 -11.23
C TYR A 32 -8.83 9.52 -11.27
N TRP A 33 -8.69 10.24 -10.15
CA TRP A 33 -7.76 11.36 -10.04
C TRP A 33 -6.29 10.93 -10.18
N ILE A 34 -5.90 9.81 -9.55
CA ILE A 34 -4.56 9.23 -9.69
C ILE A 34 -4.28 8.92 -11.15
N ARG A 35 -5.22 8.30 -11.86
CA ARG A 35 -5.09 7.96 -13.28
C ARG A 35 -4.90 9.21 -14.14
N LYS A 36 -5.76 10.22 -13.97
CA LYS A 36 -5.66 11.49 -14.71
C LYS A 36 -4.34 12.22 -14.48
N ARG A 37 -3.85 12.20 -13.25
CA ARG A 37 -2.56 12.80 -12.92
C ARG A 37 -1.36 12.05 -13.52
N LYS A 38 -1.42 10.72 -13.58
CA LYS A 38 -0.42 9.90 -14.28
C LYS A 38 -0.43 10.16 -15.78
N GLU A 39 -1.62 10.21 -16.39
CA GLU A 39 -1.80 10.56 -17.81
C GLU A 39 -1.17 11.93 -18.13
N SER A 40 -1.30 12.90 -17.24
CA SER A 40 -0.70 14.24 -17.40
C SER A 40 0.80 14.32 -17.05
N GLY A 41 1.46 13.20 -16.73
CA GLY A 41 2.87 13.16 -16.35
C GLY A 41 3.20 13.82 -15.00
N LEU A 42 2.19 14.10 -14.16
CA LEU A 42 2.39 14.74 -12.86
C LEU A 42 2.70 13.70 -11.77
N PRO A 43 3.55 14.03 -10.78
CA PRO A 43 3.82 13.15 -9.66
C PRO A 43 2.57 12.93 -8.79
N VAL A 44 2.16 11.68 -8.64
CA VAL A 44 1.09 11.29 -7.72
C VAL A 44 1.65 11.30 -6.30
N PRO A 45 0.97 11.92 -5.30
CA PRO A 45 1.40 11.84 -3.92
C PRO A 45 1.39 10.37 -3.53
N THR A 46 2.57 9.87 -3.21
CA THR A 46 2.69 8.58 -2.54
C THR A 46 1.97 8.75 -1.22
N VAL A 47 0.99 7.88 -0.95
CA VAL A 47 0.36 7.82 0.39
C VAL A 47 1.34 7.25 1.43
N VAL A 48 2.54 6.87 0.99
CA VAL A 48 3.69 6.67 1.86
C VAL A 48 4.31 8.04 2.17
N PRO A 49 4.53 8.38 3.45
CA PRO A 49 5.19 9.63 3.81
C PRO A 49 6.53 9.75 3.08
N PRO A 50 6.94 10.96 2.68
CA PRO A 50 8.16 11.20 1.91
C PRO A 50 9.46 10.78 2.62
N SER A 51 9.40 10.26 3.85
CA SER A 51 10.53 9.69 4.57
C SER A 51 11.06 8.39 3.97
N SER A 52 10.27 7.67 3.18
CA SER A 52 10.67 6.39 2.56
C SER A 52 11.05 6.51 1.08
N VAL A 53 10.94 7.69 0.49
CA VAL A 53 11.51 7.96 -0.84
C VAL A 53 12.90 8.53 -0.59
N PRO A 54 13.99 7.88 -1.05
CA PRO A 54 15.31 8.49 -0.94
C PRO A 54 15.24 9.84 -1.64
N ARG A 55 15.35 10.94 -0.88
CA ARG A 55 15.54 12.27 -1.47
C ARG A 55 16.79 12.16 -2.32
N LYS A 56 16.66 12.33 -3.63
CA LYS A 56 17.81 12.51 -4.52
C LYS A 56 18.64 13.61 -3.88
N ALA A 57 19.83 13.26 -3.37
CA ALA A 57 20.67 14.17 -2.64
C ALA A 57 20.85 15.42 -3.50
N ALA A 58 20.45 16.58 -2.98
CA ALA A 58 20.78 17.85 -3.60
C ALA A 58 22.31 17.88 -3.64
N ALA A 59 22.86 18.15 -4.82
CA ALA A 59 24.30 18.33 -5.02
C ALA A 59 24.82 19.29 -3.95
N SER A 60 25.72 18.79 -3.11
CA SER A 60 26.50 19.62 -2.19
C SER A 60 27.46 20.44 -3.04
N SER A 61 27.06 21.68 -3.34
CA SER A 61 27.96 22.73 -3.80
C SER A 61 28.70 23.27 -2.57
N SER A 62 29.93 22.83 -2.36
CA SER A 62 31.01 23.53 -1.63
C SER A 62 32.32 22.83 -1.95
#